data_AF-N6Y469-F1
#
_entry.id   AF-N6Y469-F1
#
_cell.length_a   1.000
_cell.length_b   1.000
_cell.length_c   1.000
_cell.angle_alpha   90.00
_cell.angle_beta   90.00
_cell.angle_gamma   90.00
#
_symmetry.space_group_name_H-M   'P 1'
#
loop_
_entity.id
_entity.type
_entity.pdbx_description
1 polymer ?
#
loop_
_entity_poly.entity_id
_entity_poly.type
_entity_poly.pdbx_seq_one_letter_code
_entity_poly.pdbx_strand_id
1 'polypeptide(L)' 'MCTLDAPIARCEAARTMVVLDETQMECAVEHECPPGRKCPLQGCFAKVSGLYEAHPELDARMRRTSRKAAH' A
#
# COMPACT_ATOMS: atom_id res chain seq x y z
N MET A 1 -20.64 4.67 -5.05
CA MET A 1 -19.68 3.55 -5.14
C MET A 1 -18.31 4.15 -4.96
N CYS A 2 -17.62 3.87 -3.85
CA CYS A 2 -16.26 4.37 -3.63
C CYS A 2 -15.31 3.38 -4.31
N THR A 3 -14.63 3.79 -5.37
CA THR A 3 -13.54 3.03 -5.97
C THR A 3 -12.29 3.26 -5.14
N LEU A 4 -11.60 2.19 -4.76
CA LEU A 4 -10.24 2.31 -4.26
C LEU A 4 -9.36 2.58 -5.48
N ASP A 5 -8.84 3.81 -5.59
CA ASP A 5 -7.79 4.18 -6.57
C ASP A 5 -6.40 3.65 -6.16
N ALA A 6 -6.35 2.76 -5.16
CA ALA A 6 -5.13 2.16 -4.67
C ALA A 6 -4.65 1.05 -5.62
N PRO A 7 -3.35 0.98 -5.95
CA PRO A 7 -2.79 -0.12 -6.71
C PRO A 7 -3.05 -1.46 -6.01
N ILE A 8 -3.43 -2.47 -6.78
CA ILE A 8 -3.65 -3.83 -6.30
C ILE A 8 -2.80 -4.82 -7.10
N ALA A 9 -2.29 -5.86 -6.45
CA ALA A 9 -1.56 -6.94 -7.10
C ALA A 9 -1.97 -8.30 -6.55
N ARG A 10 -1.75 -9.35 -7.34
CA ARG A 10 -2.00 -10.72 -6.91
C ARG A 10 -0.80 -11.26 -6.13
N CYS A 11 -1.02 -11.62 -4.87
CA CYS A 11 -0.04 -12.28 -4.04
C CYS A 11 -0.15 -13.80 -4.21
N GLU A 12 0.77 -14.44 -4.94
CA GLU A 12 0.74 -15.91 -5.15
C GLU A 12 1.01 -16.71 -3.87
N ALA A 13 1.62 -16.08 -2.86
CA ALA A 13 1.86 -16.67 -1.56
C ALA A 13 0.57 -16.93 -0.77
N ALA A 14 -0.40 -16.00 -0.86
CA ALA A 14 -1.71 -16.06 -0.21
C ALA A 14 -2.85 -16.35 -1.20
N ARG A 15 -2.54 -16.40 -2.51
CA ARG A 15 -3.48 -16.57 -3.63
C ARG A 15 -4.63 -15.56 -3.68
N THR A 16 -4.41 -14.38 -3.11
CA THR A 16 -5.39 -13.29 -2.98
C THR A 16 -4.90 -12.01 -3.63
N MET A 17 -5.80 -11.06 -3.84
CA MET A 17 -5.46 -9.69 -4.23
C MET A 17 -5.09 -8.91 -2.97
N VAL A 18 -3.97 -8.19 -3.02
CA VAL A 18 -3.48 -7.34 -1.93
C VAL A 18 -3.40 -5.89 -2.39
N VAL A 19 -3.60 -4.96 -1.47
CA VAL A 19 -3.46 -3.53 -1.72
C VAL A 19 -1.98 -3.17 -1.58
N LEU A 20 -1.44 -2.39 -2.51
CA LEU A 20 -0.02 -2.00 -2.49
C LEU A 20 0.20 -0.60 -1.88
N ASP A 21 -0.88 0.07 -1.52
CA ASP A 21 -0.88 1.38 -0.85
C ASP A 21 -0.59 1.29 0.65
N GLU A 22 -0.64 0.09 1.22
CA GLU A 22 -0.14 -0.21 2.56
C GLU A 22 1.36 -0.53 2.54
N THR A 23 1.99 -0.52 3.71
CA THR A 23 3.38 -0.98 3.85
C THR A 23 3.47 -2.50 3.79
N GLN A 24 4.63 -3.01 3.39
CA GLN A 24 4.89 -4.45 3.38
C GLN A 24 4.69 -5.08 4.78
N MET A 25 4.93 -4.33 5.85
CA MET A 25 4.75 -4.84 7.22
C MET A 25 3.28 -4.98 7.59
N GLU A 26 2.43 -4.02 7.22
CA GLU A 26 0.97 -4.10 7.41
C GLU A 26 0.42 -5.31 6.66
N CYS A 27 0.75 -5.45 5.38
CA CYS A 27 0.32 -6.58 4.55
C CYS A 27 0.76 -7.93 5.15
N ALA A 28 1.98 -7.99 5.68
CA ALA A 28 2.51 -9.19 6.32
C ALA A 28 1.74 -9.55 7.61
N VAL A 29 1.27 -8.57 8.38
CA VAL A 29 0.44 -8.79 9.56
C VAL A 29 -0.97 -9.23 9.15
N GLU A 30 -1.59 -8.54 8.19
CA GLU A 30 -2.94 -8.85 7.72
C GLU A 30 -3.06 -10.26 7.12
N HIS A 31 -2.02 -10.69 6.40
CA HIS A 31 -1.98 -12.01 5.77
C HIS A 31 -1.17 -13.05 6.55
N GLU A 32 -0.81 -12.73 7.81
CA GLU A 32 -0.12 -13.66 8.73
C GLU A 32 1.11 -14.31 8.07
N CYS A 33 1.90 -13.49 7.36
CA CYS A 33 3.04 -13.98 6.60
C CYS A 33 4.09 -14.59 7.53
N PRO A 34 4.56 -15.81 7.25
CA PRO A 34 5.50 -16.49 8.14
C PRO A 34 6.85 -15.76 8.19
N PRO A 35 7.51 -15.72 9.36
CA PRO A 35 8.79 -15.04 9.53
C PRO A 35 9.86 -15.63 8.61
N GLY A 36 10.69 -14.77 8.01
CA GLY A 36 11.78 -15.17 7.12
C GLY A 36 11.38 -15.55 5.69
N ARG A 37 10.09 -15.54 5.34
CA ARG A 37 9.64 -15.73 3.96
C ARG A 37 10.00 -14.51 3.10
N LYS A 38 10.63 -14.73 1.95
CA LYS A 38 10.81 -13.67 0.94
C LYS A 38 9.45 -13.32 0.34
N CYS A 39 9.03 -12.06 0.48
CA CYS A 39 7.76 -11.59 -0.08
C CYS A 39 7.85 -11.53 -1.61
N PRO A 40 6.92 -12.15 -2.36
CA PRO A 40 6.92 -12.11 -3.82
C PRO A 40 6.64 -10.72 -4.40
N LEU A 41 6.03 -9.83 -3.59
CA LEU A 41 5.72 -8.44 -3.94
C LEU A 41 6.65 -7.44 -3.24
N GLN A 42 7.81 -7.91 -2.76
CA GLN A 42 8.80 -7.04 -2.13
C GLN A 42 9.20 -5.91 -3.08
N GLY A 43 9.14 -4.67 -2.60
CA GLY A 43 9.43 -3.47 -3.39
C GLY A 43 8.23 -2.91 -4.18
N CYS A 44 7.07 -3.56 -4.14
CA CYS A 44 5.84 -3.04 -4.75
C CYS A 44 4.96 -2.25 -3.77
N PHE A 45 5.16 -2.43 -2.46
CA PHE A 45 4.41 -1.76 -1.40
C PHE A 45 4.85 -0.31 -1.18
N ALA A 46 3.95 0.51 -0.66
CA ALA A 46 4.25 1.87 -0.24
C ALA A 46 5.26 1.88 0.94
N LYS A 47 6.07 2.93 1.02
CA LYS A 47 6.94 3.15 2.19
C LYS A 47 6.15 3.64 3.41
N VAL A 48 5.01 4.28 3.16
CA VAL A 48 4.10 4.83 4.17
C VAL A 48 2.68 4.49 3.72
N SER A 49 1.88 3.95 4.63
CA SER A 49 0.49 3.56 4.37
C SER A 49 -0.34 4.75 3.89
N GLY A 50 -1.14 4.56 2.84
CA GLY A 50 -1.95 5.61 2.23
C GLY A 50 -1.19 6.54 1.27
N LEU A 51 0.07 6.23 0.95
CA LEU A 51 0.92 7.02 0.06
C LEU A 51 1.56 6.12 -1.02
N TYR A 52 0.74 5.74 -1.99
CA TYR A 52 1.18 5.17 -3.25
C TYR A 52 2.08 6.19 -3.98
N GLU A 53 3.39 5.92 -3.94
CA GLU A 53 4.43 6.75 -4.55
C GLU A 53 4.49 6.63 -6.10
N ALA A 54 3.56 5.96 -6.78
CA ALA A 54 3.74 5.74 -8.23
C ALA A 54 3.31 6.90 -9.14
N HIS A 55 3.04 8.10 -8.62
CA HIS A 55 3.09 9.32 -9.43
C HIS A 55 3.54 10.53 -8.60
N PRO A 56 4.62 11.26 -8.98
CA PRO A 56 5.05 12.48 -8.29
C PRO A 56 3.98 13.59 -8.28
N GLU A 57 2.99 13.51 -9.16
CA GLU A 57 1.87 14.46 -9.22
C GLU A 57 0.79 14.22 -8.13
N LEU A 58 0.72 13.01 -7.56
CA LEU A 58 -0.26 12.66 -6.53
C LEU A 58 0.24 12.97 -5.11
N ASP A 59 1.54 12.89 -4.86
CA ASP A 59 2.19 13.34 -3.60
C ASP A 59 1.84 14.81 -3.28
N ALA A 60 1.86 15.66 -4.31
CA ALA A 60 1.52 17.08 -4.19
C ALA A 60 0.05 17.32 -3.77
N ARG A 61 -0.86 16.40 -4.11
CA ARG A 61 -2.29 16.50 -3.77
C ARG A 61 -2.56 15.96 -2.37
N MET A 62 -1.95 14.85 -1.97
CA MET A 62 -2.11 14.26 -0.64
C MET A 62 -1.52 15.16 0.47
N ARG A 63 -0.36 15.78 0.22
CA ARG A 63 0.23 16.77 1.15
C ARG A 63 -0.65 18.01 1.39
N ARG A 64 -1.59 18.31 0.49
CA ARG A 64 -2.55 19.42 0.65
C ARG A 64 -3.77 19.00 1.46
N THR A 65 -4.23 17.76 1.32
CA THR A 65 -5.34 17.22 2.12
C THR A 65 -4.95 16.92 3.56
N SER A 66 -3.75 16.36 3.82
CA SER A 66 -3.27 16.18 5.21
C SER A 66 -3.05 17.52 5.94
N ARG A 67 -2.64 18.58 5.23
CA ARG A 67 -2.55 19.94 5.80
C ARG A 67 -3.91 20.60 6.05
N LYS A 68 -4.98 20.14 5.40
CA LYS A 68 -6.34 20.64 5.62
C LYS A 68 -7.10 19.92 6.75
N ALA A 69 -6.62 18.77 7.22
CA ALA A 69 -7.22 18.04 8.33
C ALA A 69 -6.73 18.50 9.72
N ALA A 70 -5.81 19.47 9.78
CA ALA A 70 -5.22 20.00 11.01
C ALA A 70 -5.68 21.45 11.33
N HIS A 71 -6.86 21.86 10.86
CA HIS A 71 -7.46 23.16 11.21
C HIS A 71 -8.90 22.99 11.70
#